data_AF-A0A1H8FUD1-F1
#
_entry.id   AF-A0A1H8FUD1-F1
#
_cell.length_a   1.000
_cell.length_b   1.000
_cell.length_c   1.000
_cell.angle_alpha   90.00
_cell.angle_beta   90.00
_cell.angle_gamma   90.00
#
_symmetry.space_group_name_H-M   'P 1'
#
loop_
_entity.id
_entity.type
_entity.pdbx_description
1 polymer ?
#
loop_
_entity_poly.entity_id
_entity_poly.type
_entity_poly.pdbx_seq_one_letter_code
_entity_poly.pdbx_strand_id
1 'polypeptide(L)'
;MTKKEFLKEIRFHLERAYLALNPVEIEDIMRDYDEYFREGLAEGKSEEDLVSSLGDPKKIVDEMVENDIEDKKYRKEDFDDYFQVNKKESNINIGESIKKGGKGINFISKKFGKILIIFGLGIADLIYFPAVIFTSIGFIVSTLAIFLLLPTLGGVFSVIGQSSISLIFPVIFAIGAIILELMLMALLLKLAYKANRKIIYKIFKK
;
A
#
# COMPACT_ATOMS: atom_id res chain seq x y z
N MET A 1 13.97 -30.49 12.36
CA MET A 1 13.21 -30.90 13.56
C MET A 1 13.55 -32.35 13.80
N THR A 2 13.87 -32.71 15.03
CA THR A 2 14.20 -34.09 15.44
C THR A 2 12.94 -34.92 15.68
N LYS A 3 13.04 -36.25 15.75
CA LYS A 3 11.94 -37.15 16.13
C LYS A 3 11.27 -36.67 17.42
N LYS A 4 12.08 -36.38 18.44
CA LYS A 4 11.60 -35.95 19.76
C LYS A 4 10.81 -34.65 19.71
N GLU A 5 11.24 -33.70 18.89
CA GLU A 5 10.54 -32.43 18.70
C GLU A 5 9.21 -32.63 17.96
N PHE A 6 9.21 -33.42 16.87
CA PHE A 6 7.99 -33.75 16.12
C PHE A 6 6.95 -34.41 17.04
N LEU A 7 7.34 -35.47 17.76
CA LEU A 7 6.45 -36.22 18.64
C LEU A 7 5.90 -35.35 19.77
N LYS A 8 6.71 -34.41 20.29
CA LYS A 8 6.26 -33.46 21.32
C LYS A 8 5.23 -32.49 20.75
N GLU A 9 5.48 -31.96 19.56
CA GLU A 9 4.61 -30.96 18.92
C GLU A 9 3.27 -31.57 18.46
N ILE A 10 3.29 -32.75 17.82
CA ILE A 10 2.06 -33.42 17.42
C ILE A 10 1.22 -33.83 18.63
N ARG A 11 1.84 -34.33 19.72
CA ARG A 11 1.13 -34.65 20.96
C ARG A 11 0.43 -33.42 21.55
N PHE A 12 1.11 -32.28 21.56
CA PHE A 12 0.52 -31.02 22.02
C PHE A 12 -0.73 -30.64 21.21
N HIS A 13 -0.70 -30.81 19.89
CA HIS A 13 -1.87 -30.53 19.04
C HIS A 13 -2.99 -31.56 19.21
N LEU A 14 -2.65 -32.85 19.31
CA LEU A 14 -3.61 -33.93 19.57
C LEU A 14 -4.31 -33.77 20.92
N GLU A 15 -3.59 -33.42 21.98
CA GLU A 15 -4.21 -33.15 23.29
C GLU A 15 -5.22 -32.01 23.23
N ARG A 16 -4.97 -30.98 22.42
CA ARG A 16 -5.91 -29.87 22.30
C ARG A 16 -7.16 -30.22 21.51
N ALA A 17 -7.05 -31.15 20.57
CA ALA A 17 -8.18 -31.61 19.76
C ALA A 17 -8.99 -32.69 20.47
N TYR A 18 -8.32 -33.71 21.00
CA TYR A 18 -8.94 -34.98 21.36
C TYR A 18 -8.97 -35.27 22.86
N LEU A 19 -8.25 -34.53 23.73
CA LEU A 19 -8.14 -34.91 25.16
C LEU A 19 -9.49 -34.92 25.88
N ALA A 20 -10.38 -33.99 25.53
CA ALA A 20 -11.73 -33.91 26.09
C ALA A 20 -12.73 -34.90 25.45
N LEU A 21 -12.39 -35.48 24.30
CA LEU A 21 -13.26 -36.36 23.51
C LEU A 21 -12.89 -37.83 23.69
N ASN A 22 -11.63 -38.15 23.44
CA ASN A 22 -11.11 -39.51 23.45
C ASN A 22 -9.59 -39.51 23.74
N PRO A 23 -9.17 -39.59 25.01
CA PRO A 23 -7.75 -39.60 25.36
C PRO A 23 -7.03 -40.88 24.92
N VAL A 24 -7.75 -41.99 24.70
CA VAL A 24 -7.15 -43.27 24.26
C VAL A 24 -6.63 -43.15 22.82
N GLU A 25 -7.39 -42.46 21.97
CA GLU A 25 -7.04 -42.23 20.56
C GLU A 25 -5.75 -41.43 20.39
N ILE A 26 -5.45 -40.51 21.32
CA ILE A 26 -4.16 -39.80 21.32
C ILE A 26 -3.01 -40.79 21.46
N GLU A 27 -3.10 -41.73 22.41
CA GLU A 27 -2.03 -42.70 22.66
C GLU A 27 -1.89 -43.73 21.54
N ASP A 28 -2.99 -44.09 20.87
CA ASP A 28 -2.95 -44.94 19.69
C ASP A 28 -2.26 -44.23 18.51
N ILE A 29 -2.66 -42.99 18.20
CA ILE A 29 -2.01 -42.17 17.16
C ILE A 29 -0.52 -41.96 17.47
N MET A 30 -0.17 -41.69 18.73
CA MET A 30 1.23 -41.52 19.14
C MET A 30 2.05 -42.81 18.98
N ARG A 31 1.44 -43.98 19.19
CA ARG A 31 2.10 -45.28 18.97
C ARG A 31 2.39 -45.48 17.48
N ASP A 32 1.46 -45.14 16.60
CA ASP A 32 1.64 -45.25 15.16
C ASP A 32 2.80 -44.38 14.67
N TYR A 33 2.92 -43.14 15.16
CA TYR A 33 4.07 -42.29 14.84
C TYR A 33 5.38 -42.82 15.41
N ASP A 34 5.40 -43.34 16.65
CA ASP A 34 6.62 -43.93 17.21
C ASP A 34 7.08 -45.17 16.42
N GLU A 35 6.13 -46.00 15.97
CA GLU A 35 6.36 -47.12 15.09
C GLU A 35 6.91 -46.68 13.73
N TYR A 36 6.31 -45.68 13.09
CA TYR A 36 6.80 -45.10 11.84
C TYR A 36 8.27 -44.67 11.94
N PHE A 37 8.64 -43.95 13.01
CA PHE A 37 10.02 -43.55 13.22
C PHE A 37 10.94 -44.74 13.52
N ARG A 38 10.48 -45.73 14.29
CA ARG A 38 11.26 -46.92 14.61
C ARG A 38 11.58 -47.74 13.36
N GLU A 39 10.59 -47.95 12.50
CA GLU A 39 10.76 -48.66 11.22
C GLU A 39 11.66 -47.89 10.27
N GLY A 40 11.42 -46.59 10.10
CA GLY A 40 12.25 -45.74 9.23
C GLY A 40 13.72 -45.70 9.63
N LEU A 41 14.00 -45.63 10.95
CA LEU A 41 15.36 -45.68 11.48
C LEU A 41 15.99 -47.07 11.28
N ALA A 42 15.22 -48.16 11.43
CA ALA A 42 15.70 -49.51 11.16
C ALA A 42 16.03 -49.74 9.67
N GLU A 43 15.32 -49.05 8.78
CA GLU A 43 15.59 -49.02 7.34
C GLU A 43 16.78 -48.11 6.95
N GLY A 44 17.40 -47.43 7.91
CA GLY A 44 18.56 -46.56 7.68
C GLY A 44 18.22 -45.16 7.18
N LYS A 45 16.95 -44.73 7.27
CA LYS A 45 16.57 -43.33 6.98
C LYS A 45 17.01 -42.42 8.13
N SER A 46 17.28 -41.15 7.81
CA SER A 46 17.57 -40.14 8.82
C SER A 46 16.28 -39.65 9.51
N GLU A 47 16.38 -39.14 10.74
CA GLU A 47 15.22 -38.52 11.41
C GLU A 47 14.70 -37.31 10.61
N GLU A 48 15.60 -36.57 9.98
CA GLU A 48 15.28 -35.38 9.17
C GLU A 48 14.43 -35.75 7.95
N ASP A 49 14.78 -36.83 7.23
CA ASP A 49 14.01 -37.30 6.08
C ASP A 49 12.62 -37.78 6.50
N LEU A 50 12.54 -38.52 7.61
CA LEU A 50 11.28 -39.02 8.15
C LEU A 50 10.37 -37.87 8.57
N VAL A 51 10.89 -36.87 9.29
CA VAL A 51 10.12 -35.68 9.66
C VAL A 51 9.68 -34.90 8.41
N SER A 52 10.58 -34.72 7.43
CA SER A 52 10.25 -33.99 6.21
C SER A 52 9.14 -34.68 5.40
N SER A 53 9.04 -36.01 5.47
CA SER A 53 8.00 -36.77 4.78
C SER A 53 6.62 -36.63 5.42
N LEU A 54 6.55 -36.41 6.74
CA LEU A 54 5.30 -36.23 7.48
C LEU A 54 4.76 -34.81 7.35
N GLY A 55 5.64 -33.80 7.31
CA GLY A 55 5.26 -32.40 7.19
C GLY A 55 5.01 -31.72 8.54
N ASP A 56 4.04 -30.80 8.58
CA ASP A 56 3.76 -29.95 9.74
C ASP A 56 2.81 -30.67 10.73
N PRO A 57 3.26 -30.98 11.97
CA PRO A 57 2.45 -31.64 13.01
C PRO A 57 1.08 -31.00 13.22
N LYS A 58 1.00 -29.68 13.15
CA LYS A 58 -0.27 -28.97 13.37
C LYS A 58 -1.27 -29.25 12.25
N LYS A 59 -0.81 -29.18 11.00
CA LYS A 59 -1.66 -29.40 9.82
C LYS A 59 -2.19 -30.81 9.78
N ILE A 60 -1.37 -31.79 10.16
CA ILE A 60 -1.79 -33.18 10.29
C ILE A 60 -3.01 -33.26 11.22
N VAL A 61 -2.94 -32.66 12.42
CA VAL A 61 -4.07 -32.70 13.37
C VAL A 61 -5.28 -31.90 12.86
N ASP A 62 -5.07 -30.74 12.21
CA ASP A 62 -6.15 -29.97 11.60
C ASP A 62 -6.89 -30.81 10.54
N GLU A 63 -6.17 -31.55 9.68
CA GLU A 63 -6.71 -32.45 8.66
C GLU A 63 -7.41 -33.67 9.28
N MET A 64 -6.86 -34.26 10.37
CA MET A 64 -7.50 -35.36 11.09
C MET A 64 -8.85 -34.94 11.66
N VAL A 65 -8.92 -33.75 12.27
CA VAL A 65 -10.18 -33.21 12.81
C VAL A 65 -11.19 -32.95 11.71
N GLU A 66 -10.76 -32.40 10.57
CA GLU A 66 -11.64 -32.15 9.42
C GLU A 66 -12.20 -33.47 8.86
N ASN A 67 -11.34 -34.48 8.66
CA ASN A 67 -11.74 -35.80 8.19
C ASN A 67 -12.72 -36.49 9.15
N ASP A 68 -12.45 -36.45 10.46
CA ASP A 68 -13.34 -37.05 11.47
C ASP A 68 -14.73 -36.39 11.51
N ILE A 69 -14.82 -35.09 11.19
CA ILE A 69 -16.10 -34.36 11.05
C ILE A 69 -16.80 -34.74 9.75
N GLU A 70 -16.07 -34.83 8.64
CA GLU A 70 -16.62 -35.24 7.34
C GLU A 70 -17.17 -36.68 7.37
N ASP A 71 -16.46 -37.57 8.03
CA ASP A 71 -16.84 -38.97 8.26
C ASP A 71 -17.94 -39.12 9.32
N LYS A 72 -18.40 -38.01 9.92
CA LYS A 72 -19.43 -37.95 10.97
C LYS A 72 -19.11 -38.79 12.21
N LYS A 73 -17.83 -39.06 12.45
CA LYS A 73 -17.34 -39.71 13.68
C LYS A 73 -17.52 -38.79 14.88
N TYR A 74 -17.30 -37.49 14.68
CA TYR A 74 -17.56 -36.43 15.64
C TYR A 74 -18.37 -35.31 14.97
N ARG A 75 -19.04 -34.49 15.79
CA ARG A 75 -19.71 -33.28 15.28
C ARG A 75 -18.78 -32.09 15.41
N LYS A 76 -19.04 -31.06 14.60
CA LYS A 76 -18.23 -29.84 14.61
C LYS A 76 -18.21 -29.16 15.97
N GLU A 77 -19.34 -29.20 16.70
CA GLU A 77 -19.47 -28.60 18.03
C GLU A 77 -18.59 -29.29 19.08
N ASP A 78 -18.27 -30.56 18.87
CA ASP A 78 -17.43 -31.33 19.80
C ASP A 78 -15.96 -30.81 19.77
N PHE A 79 -15.55 -30.12 18.68
CA PHE A 79 -14.24 -29.47 18.53
C PHE A 79 -14.27 -27.94 18.69
N ASP A 80 -15.35 -27.37 19.24
CA ASP A 80 -15.50 -25.90 19.34
C ASP A 80 -14.36 -25.24 20.14
N ASP A 81 -13.86 -25.88 21.21
CA ASP A 81 -12.73 -25.35 21.99
C ASP A 81 -11.43 -25.39 21.17
N TYR A 82 -11.17 -26.50 20.49
CA TYR A 82 -10.03 -26.64 19.57
C TYR A 82 -10.03 -25.56 18.49
N PHE A 83 -11.17 -25.35 17.80
CA PHE A 83 -11.29 -24.32 16.78
C PHE A 83 -11.22 -22.90 17.34
N GLN A 84 -11.77 -22.63 18.53
CA GLN A 84 -11.66 -21.30 19.17
C GLN A 84 -10.22 -20.96 19.54
N VAL A 85 -9.49 -21.94 20.06
CA VAL A 85 -8.10 -21.81 20.47
C VAL A 85 -7.18 -21.69 19.26
N ASN A 86 -7.36 -22.53 18.22
CA ASN A 86 -6.63 -22.41 16.95
C ASN A 86 -6.94 -21.11 16.22
N LYS A 87 -8.19 -20.63 16.29
CA LYS A 87 -8.57 -19.30 15.83
C LYS A 87 -7.85 -18.24 16.65
N LYS A 88 -7.61 -18.40 17.95
CA LYS A 88 -6.84 -17.43 18.76
C LYS A 88 -5.31 -17.50 18.52
N GLU A 89 -4.76 -18.62 18.06
CA GLU A 89 -3.32 -18.79 17.78
C GLU A 89 -2.88 -18.55 16.33
N SER A 90 -3.74 -18.83 15.33
CA SER A 90 -3.61 -18.27 13.97
C SER A 90 -3.59 -16.74 13.98
N ASN A 91 -3.99 -16.19 15.13
CA ASN A 91 -4.03 -14.81 15.48
C ASN A 91 -2.85 -14.32 16.36
N ILE A 92 -1.91 -15.19 16.70
CA ILE A 92 -0.70 -14.82 17.47
C ILE A 92 0.57 -15.13 16.67
N ASN A 93 0.53 -15.98 15.64
CA ASN A 93 1.65 -16.19 14.74
C ASN A 93 1.49 -15.42 13.41
N ILE A 94 2.10 -14.23 13.39
CA ILE A 94 2.58 -13.45 12.22
C ILE A 94 1.48 -12.79 11.33
N GLY A 95 0.21 -13.20 11.42
CA GLY A 95 -0.89 -12.60 10.63
C GLY A 95 -1.81 -11.60 11.34
N GLU A 96 -1.98 -11.68 12.67
CA GLU A 96 -3.03 -10.91 13.39
C GLU A 96 -2.52 -9.79 14.31
N SER A 97 -1.32 -9.27 14.06
CA SER A 97 -1.07 -7.83 14.29
C SER A 97 -1.85 -6.95 13.29
N ILE A 98 -2.41 -7.54 12.22
CA ILE A 98 -3.05 -6.79 11.12
C ILE A 98 -4.58 -6.83 11.16
N LYS A 99 -5.24 -7.88 11.67
CA LYS A 99 -6.70 -8.03 11.50
C LYS A 99 -7.60 -7.73 12.71
N LYS A 100 -7.13 -7.79 13.97
CA LYS A 100 -7.95 -7.31 15.13
C LYS A 100 -7.61 -5.93 15.66
N GLY A 101 -6.62 -5.26 15.07
CA GLY A 101 -6.57 -3.81 15.02
C GLY A 101 -7.36 -3.21 13.85
N GLY A 102 -8.09 -4.01 13.05
CA GLY A 102 -8.69 -3.58 11.77
C GLY A 102 -9.78 -2.49 11.83
N LYS A 103 -10.26 -2.08 13.02
CA LYS A 103 -11.04 -0.83 13.16
C LYS A 103 -10.15 0.35 13.56
N GLY A 104 -9.21 0.18 14.47
CA GLY A 104 -8.27 1.23 14.90
C GLY A 104 -7.19 1.55 13.88
N ILE A 105 -6.55 0.55 13.27
CA ILE A 105 -5.48 0.68 12.27
C ILE A 105 -6.04 1.11 10.91
N ASN A 106 -7.24 0.69 10.50
CA ASN A 106 -7.91 1.29 9.33
C ASN A 106 -8.34 2.73 9.59
N PHE A 107 -8.67 3.10 10.84
CA PHE A 107 -9.02 4.48 11.19
C PHE A 107 -7.78 5.37 11.28
N ILE A 108 -6.69 4.86 11.86
CA ILE A 108 -5.38 5.49 11.92
C ILE A 108 -4.81 5.62 10.50
N SER A 109 -4.70 4.54 9.72
CA SER A 109 -4.21 4.61 8.31
C SER A 109 -5.11 5.44 7.39
N LYS A 110 -6.44 5.47 7.58
CA LYS A 110 -7.31 6.40 6.83
C LYS A 110 -7.07 7.85 7.24
N LYS A 111 -6.93 8.15 8.54
CA LYS A 111 -6.62 9.52 9.01
C LYS A 111 -5.22 9.96 8.59
N PHE A 112 -4.22 9.10 8.73
CA PHE A 112 -2.85 9.32 8.27
C PHE A 112 -2.77 9.44 6.75
N GLY A 113 -3.53 8.65 6.00
CA GLY A 113 -3.65 8.76 4.54
C GLY A 113 -4.24 10.10 4.11
N LYS A 114 -5.29 10.59 4.79
CA LYS A 114 -5.82 11.95 4.57
C LYS A 114 -4.75 13.02 4.87
N ILE A 115 -3.98 12.87 5.96
CA ILE A 115 -2.87 13.77 6.31
C ILE A 115 -1.76 13.77 5.23
N LEU A 116 -1.36 12.59 4.74
CA LEU A 116 -0.30 12.45 3.73
C LEU A 116 -0.70 13.07 2.39
N ILE A 117 -1.96 12.95 1.99
CA ILE A 117 -2.45 13.58 0.77
C ILE A 117 -2.43 15.12 0.91
N ILE A 118 -2.81 15.66 2.06
CA ILE A 118 -2.75 17.11 2.32
C ILE A 118 -1.30 17.59 2.31
N PHE A 119 -0.39 16.83 2.94
CA PHE A 119 1.02 17.16 2.97
C PHE A 119 1.65 17.11 1.57
N GLY A 120 1.30 16.08 0.78
CA GLY A 120 1.72 15.95 -0.62
C GLY A 120 1.19 17.08 -1.51
N LEU A 121 -0.07 17.48 -1.34
CA LEU A 121 -0.64 18.66 -1.99
C LEU A 121 0.08 19.95 -1.58
N GLY A 122 0.41 20.10 -0.29
CA GLY A 122 1.17 21.25 0.20
C GLY A 122 2.56 21.36 -0.42
N ILE A 123 3.28 20.24 -0.56
CA ILE A 123 4.58 20.20 -1.24
C ILE A 123 4.43 20.50 -2.73
N ALA A 124 3.41 19.92 -3.38
CA ALA A 124 3.14 20.19 -4.80
C ALA A 124 2.83 21.67 -5.04
N ASP A 125 2.04 22.30 -4.16
CA ASP A 125 1.71 23.72 -4.21
C ASP A 125 2.94 24.61 -3.97
N LEU A 126 3.80 24.22 -3.02
CA LEU A 126 5.06 24.91 -2.73
C LEU A 126 5.97 24.98 -3.96
N ILE A 127 5.89 24.01 -4.87
CA ILE A 127 6.68 23.99 -6.10
C ILE A 127 5.92 24.68 -7.24
N TYR A 128 4.64 24.34 -7.43
CA TYR A 128 3.86 24.77 -8.58
C TYR A 128 3.60 26.27 -8.60
N PHE A 129 3.14 26.86 -7.49
CA PHE A 129 2.77 28.28 -7.45
C PHE A 129 3.97 29.19 -7.72
N PRO A 130 5.13 29.01 -7.04
CA PRO A 130 6.32 29.77 -7.38
C PRO A 130 6.78 29.53 -8.81
N ALA A 131 6.78 28.29 -9.30
CA ALA A 131 7.19 28.00 -10.68
C ALA A 131 6.36 28.78 -11.71
N VAL A 132 5.03 28.82 -11.56
CA VAL A 132 4.15 29.59 -12.44
C VAL A 132 4.41 31.09 -12.33
N ILE A 133 4.64 31.62 -11.13
CA ILE A 133 4.93 33.04 -10.92
C ILE A 133 6.27 33.43 -11.56
N PHE A 134 7.35 32.69 -11.28
CA PHE A 134 8.68 32.99 -11.79
C PHE A 134 8.76 32.84 -13.31
N THR A 135 8.14 31.80 -13.88
CA THR A 135 8.09 31.64 -15.34
C THR A 135 7.32 32.78 -15.99
N SER A 136 6.16 33.16 -15.45
CA SER A 136 5.36 34.28 -15.97
C SER A 136 6.11 35.61 -15.90
N ILE A 137 6.79 35.89 -14.78
CA ILE A 137 7.66 37.08 -14.64
C ILE A 137 8.76 37.08 -15.70
N GLY A 138 9.40 35.93 -15.95
CA GLY A 138 10.43 35.79 -16.96
C GLY A 138 9.94 36.17 -18.36
N PHE A 139 8.74 35.71 -18.74
CA PHE A 139 8.12 36.09 -20.02
C PHE A 139 7.80 37.59 -20.07
N ILE A 140 7.21 38.15 -19.02
CA ILE A 140 6.88 39.58 -18.97
C ILE A 140 8.14 40.44 -19.09
N VAL A 141 9.20 40.10 -18.35
CA VAL A 141 10.49 40.82 -18.42
C VAL A 141 11.11 40.69 -19.81
N SER A 142 11.05 39.51 -20.43
CA SER A 142 11.52 39.30 -21.80
C SER A 142 10.74 40.19 -22.79
N THR A 143 9.42 40.26 -22.67
CA THR A 143 8.57 41.11 -23.52
C THR A 143 8.85 42.60 -23.28
N LEU A 144 9.10 43.02 -22.04
CA LEU A 144 9.53 44.38 -21.71
C LEU A 144 10.94 44.70 -22.24
N ALA A 145 11.85 43.74 -22.28
CA ALA A 145 13.18 43.96 -22.86
C ALA A 145 13.11 44.26 -24.36
N ILE A 146 12.14 43.69 -25.07
CA ILE A 146 11.89 44.01 -26.49
C ILE A 146 11.49 45.48 -26.65
N PHE A 147 10.76 46.08 -25.70
CA PHE A 147 10.45 47.52 -25.73
C PHE A 147 11.69 48.41 -25.72
N LEU A 148 12.73 48.00 -24.99
CA LEU A 148 14.00 48.74 -24.94
C LEU A 148 14.73 48.75 -26.30
N LEU A 149 14.40 47.81 -27.18
CA LEU A 149 14.95 47.72 -28.54
C LEU A 149 14.10 48.46 -29.59
N LEU A 150 12.91 48.98 -29.24
CA LEU A 150 12.07 49.72 -30.20
C LEU A 150 12.76 50.93 -30.87
N PRO A 151 13.63 51.71 -30.18
CA PRO A 151 14.35 52.80 -30.83
C PRO A 151 15.26 52.32 -31.97
N THR A 152 15.86 51.13 -31.85
CA THR A 152 16.75 50.59 -32.89
C THR A 152 15.96 50.17 -34.13
N LEU A 153 14.77 49.62 -33.95
CA LEU A 153 13.81 49.34 -35.03
C LEU A 153 13.42 50.61 -35.79
N GLY A 154 13.21 51.73 -35.08
CA GLY A 154 12.95 53.02 -35.71
C GLY A 154 14.09 53.50 -36.61
N GLY A 155 15.34 53.29 -36.17
CA GLY A 155 16.53 53.56 -37.00
C GLY A 155 16.57 52.72 -38.27
N VAL A 156 16.27 51.43 -38.18
CA VAL A 156 16.18 50.52 -39.34
C VAL A 156 15.08 50.96 -40.31
N PHE A 157 13.90 51.31 -39.80
CA PHE A 157 12.76 51.76 -40.62
C PHE A 157 13.08 53.02 -41.41
N SER A 158 13.83 53.96 -40.81
CA SER A 158 14.32 55.16 -41.50
C SER A 158 15.20 54.82 -42.72
N VAL A 159 16.14 53.87 -42.57
CA VAL A 159 17.07 53.48 -43.65
C VAL A 159 16.34 52.83 -44.83
N ILE A 160 15.31 52.04 -44.57
CA ILE A 160 14.52 51.36 -45.61
C ILE A 160 13.37 52.22 -46.16
N GLY A 161 13.27 53.49 -45.75
CA GLY A 161 12.22 54.42 -46.21
C GLY A 161 10.82 54.13 -45.66
N GLN A 162 10.71 53.38 -44.57
CA GLN A 162 9.45 53.03 -43.92
C GLN A 162 9.06 54.07 -42.86
N SER A 163 7.76 54.38 -42.75
CA SER A 163 7.27 55.35 -41.78
C SER A 163 7.41 54.86 -40.34
N SER A 164 7.83 55.74 -39.42
CA SER A 164 7.87 55.44 -37.98
C SER A 164 6.49 55.12 -37.39
N ILE A 165 5.41 55.54 -38.04
CA ILE A 165 4.03 55.19 -37.67
C ILE A 165 3.83 53.66 -37.65
N SER A 166 4.55 52.91 -38.49
CA SER A 166 4.49 51.44 -38.51
C SER A 166 4.99 50.79 -37.21
N LEU A 167 5.71 51.51 -36.34
CA LEU A 167 6.10 51.02 -35.00
C LEU A 167 4.91 50.86 -34.05
N ILE A 168 3.73 51.43 -34.36
CA ILE A 168 2.55 51.26 -33.52
C ILE A 168 2.08 49.80 -33.46
N PHE A 169 2.26 49.04 -34.54
CA PHE A 169 1.86 47.63 -34.62
C PHE A 169 2.62 46.72 -33.63
N PRO A 170 3.97 46.71 -33.59
CA PRO A 170 4.70 45.92 -32.60
C PRO A 170 4.44 46.38 -31.16
N VAL A 171 4.20 47.68 -30.93
CA VAL A 171 3.84 48.20 -29.61
C VAL A 171 2.48 47.66 -29.15
N ILE A 172 1.45 47.74 -30.00
CA ILE A 172 0.12 47.18 -29.69
C ILE A 172 0.21 45.67 -29.47
N PHE A 173 0.96 44.97 -30.32
CA PHE A 173 1.16 43.53 -30.20
C PHE A 173 1.81 43.17 -28.85
N ALA A 174 2.86 43.88 -28.44
CA ALA A 174 3.56 43.61 -27.20
C ALA A 174 2.69 43.93 -25.97
N ILE A 175 1.90 45.01 -25.99
CA ILE A 175 0.91 45.29 -24.94
C ILE A 175 -0.13 44.15 -24.86
N GLY A 176 -0.63 43.70 -26.01
CA GLY A 176 -1.56 42.57 -26.09
C GLY A 176 -0.95 41.27 -25.53
N ALA A 177 0.31 41.00 -25.83
CA ALA A 177 1.05 39.84 -25.32
C ALA A 177 1.17 39.88 -23.79
N ILE A 178 1.52 41.03 -23.19
CA ILE A 178 1.60 41.19 -21.73
C ILE A 178 0.24 40.94 -21.07
N ILE A 179 -0.84 41.49 -21.64
CA ILE A 179 -2.20 41.27 -21.11
C ILE A 179 -2.56 39.78 -21.18
N LEU A 180 -2.22 39.12 -22.28
CA LEU A 180 -2.50 37.69 -22.47
C LEU A 180 -1.68 36.81 -21.53
N GLU A 181 -0.41 37.13 -21.29
CA GLU A 181 0.46 36.47 -20.30
C GLU A 181 -0.11 36.59 -18.89
N LEU A 182 -0.53 37.80 -18.48
CA LEU A 182 -1.17 38.02 -17.18
C LEU A 182 -2.48 37.26 -17.05
N MET A 183 -3.30 37.23 -18.11
CA MET A 183 -4.55 36.48 -18.13
C MET A 183 -4.31 34.97 -18.03
N LEU A 184 -3.31 34.45 -18.74
CA LEU A 184 -2.91 33.04 -18.69
C LEU A 184 -2.40 32.67 -17.29
N MET A 185 -1.54 33.50 -16.69
CA MET A 185 -1.05 33.33 -15.33
C MET A 185 -2.21 33.25 -14.34
N ALA A 186 -3.16 34.18 -14.39
CA ALA A 186 -4.34 34.17 -13.52
C ALA A 186 -5.20 32.91 -13.72
N LEU A 187 -5.36 32.43 -14.95
CA LEU A 187 -6.11 31.21 -15.26
C LEU A 187 -5.43 29.97 -14.67
N LEU A 188 -4.11 29.83 -14.83
CA LEU A 188 -3.33 28.71 -14.29
C LEU A 188 -3.38 28.66 -12.76
N LEU A 189 -3.27 29.81 -12.10
CA LEU A 189 -3.40 29.93 -10.65
C LEU A 189 -4.82 29.55 -10.19
N LYS A 190 -5.85 30.04 -10.87
CA LYS A 190 -7.25 29.73 -10.57
C LYS A 190 -7.57 28.25 -10.79
N LEU A 191 -7.01 27.64 -11.82
CA LEU A 191 -7.18 26.22 -12.13
C LEU A 191 -6.57 25.36 -11.03
N ALA A 192 -5.34 25.64 -10.62
CA ALA A 192 -4.67 24.95 -9.53
C ALA A 192 -5.45 25.08 -8.21
N TYR A 193 -5.84 26.30 -7.85
CA TYR A 193 -6.68 26.54 -6.67
C TYR A 193 -7.99 25.74 -6.70
N LYS A 194 -8.69 25.73 -7.84
CA LYS A 194 -9.95 24.99 -8.01
C LYS A 194 -9.73 23.47 -7.93
N ALA A 195 -8.64 22.96 -8.50
CA ALA A 195 -8.27 21.55 -8.43
C ALA A 195 -8.01 21.13 -6.98
N ASN A 196 -7.20 21.88 -6.23
CA ASN A 196 -6.89 21.60 -4.83
C ASN A 196 -8.15 21.63 -3.97
N ARG A 197 -9.00 22.65 -4.13
CA ARG A 197 -10.29 22.74 -3.44
C ARG A 197 -11.18 21.52 -3.73
N LYS A 198 -11.23 21.04 -4.97
CA LYS A 198 -12.03 19.86 -5.37
C LYS A 198 -11.48 18.57 -4.75
N ILE A 199 -10.16 18.42 -4.67
CA ILE A 199 -9.50 17.27 -4.05
C ILE A 199 -9.76 17.28 -2.54
N ILE A 200 -9.52 18.40 -1.86
CA ILE A 200 -9.78 18.58 -0.43
C ILE A 200 -11.25 18.28 -0.13
N TYR A 201 -12.20 18.86 -0.87
CA TYR A 201 -13.62 18.61 -0.67
C TYR A 201 -14.00 17.12 -0.76
N LYS A 202 -13.44 16.39 -1.74
CA LYS A 202 -13.67 14.94 -1.87
C LYS A 202 -13.10 14.13 -0.70
N ILE A 203 -12.00 14.58 -0.12
CA ILE A 203 -11.32 13.89 0.99
C ILE A 203 -12.08 14.08 2.32
N PHE A 204 -12.67 15.25 2.54
CA PHE A 204 -13.31 15.60 3.82
C PHE A 204 -14.83 15.35 3.87
N LYS A 205 -15.52 15.12 2.74
CA LYS A 205 -16.97 14.85 2.71
C LYS A 205 -17.37 13.35 2.86
N LYS A 206 -16.44 12.48 3.28
CA LYS A 206 -16.69 11.05 3.59
C LYS A 206 -16.18 10.75 5.00
#